data_AF-T0TDJ4-F1
#
_entry.id   AF-T0TDJ4-F1
#
_cell.length_a   1.000
_cell.length_b   1.000
_cell.length_c   1.000
_cell.angle_alpha   90.00
_cell.angle_beta   90.00
_cell.angle_gamma   90.00
#
_symmetry.space_group_name_H-M   'P 1'
#
loop_
_entity.id
_entity.type
_entity.pdbx_description
1 polymer ?
#
loop_
_entity_poly.entity_id
_entity_poly.type
_entity_poly.pdbx_seq_one_letter_code
_entity_poly.pdbx_strand_id
1 'polypeptide(L)'
;MKDLAFLTSPDMSKAEVVTNHVVIAEYAGLNKISVRKLIDNNKQDLEELGILSFEMTKPIKGSTGGRPTKIYQLNRNQAMLLITWLDNTEPVRAFKLALVKRFNEMENELQARKIARAV
;
A
#
# COMPACT_ATOMS: atom_id res chain seq x y z
N MET A 1 -9.87 10.23 -1.91
CA MET A 1 -9.52 8.81 -2.17
C MET A 1 -8.69 8.62 -3.46
N LYS A 2 -7.97 9.63 -3.97
CA LYS A 2 -7.12 9.45 -5.17
C LYS A 2 -5.77 8.79 -4.84
N ASP A 3 -5.34 8.87 -3.59
CA ASP A 3 -4.01 8.42 -3.15
C ASP A 3 -4.02 7.05 -2.46
N LEU A 4 -5.05 6.23 -2.72
CA LEU A 4 -5.17 4.88 -2.15
C LEU A 4 -4.13 3.90 -2.70
N ALA A 5 -3.69 4.11 -3.93
CA ALA A 5 -2.56 3.44 -4.55
C ALA A 5 -1.79 4.49 -5.38
N PHE A 6 -0.49 4.25 -5.59
CA PHE A 6 0.43 5.16 -6.25
C PHE A 6 1.56 4.38 -6.94
N LEU A 7 2.30 5.04 -7.83
CA LEU A 7 3.43 4.43 -8.54
C LEU A 7 4.71 4.49 -7.68
N THR A 8 5.50 3.43 -7.70
CA THR A 8 6.82 3.38 -7.05
C THR A 8 7.86 4.30 -7.66
N SER A 9 7.70 4.66 -8.94
CA SER A 9 8.66 5.44 -9.71
C SER A 9 7.97 6.28 -10.80
N PRO A 10 8.50 7.46 -11.13
CA PRO A 10 8.09 8.19 -12.34
C PRO A 10 8.55 7.49 -13.63
N ASP A 11 9.57 6.65 -13.56
CA ASP A 11 10.03 5.81 -14.67
C ASP A 11 9.07 4.63 -14.88
N MET A 12 8.20 4.75 -15.87
CA MET A 12 7.15 3.78 -16.20
C MET A 12 7.68 2.37 -16.53
N SER A 13 8.95 2.23 -16.92
CA SER A 13 9.54 0.91 -17.19
C SER A 13 9.78 0.11 -15.91
N LYS A 14 9.95 0.80 -14.78
CA LYS A 14 10.22 0.24 -13.45
C LYS A 14 9.09 0.51 -12.44
N ALA A 15 8.06 1.23 -12.87
CA ALA A 15 6.94 1.60 -12.03
C ALA A 15 6.05 0.38 -11.76
N GLU A 16 5.68 0.24 -10.50
CA GLU A 16 4.68 -0.69 -10.00
C GLU A 16 3.61 0.10 -9.24
N VAL A 17 2.37 -0.40 -9.25
CA VAL A 17 1.29 0.18 -8.46
C VAL A 17 1.35 -0.42 -7.07
N VAL A 18 1.53 0.41 -6.05
CA VAL A 18 1.64 0.01 -4.64
C VAL A 18 0.74 0.87 -3.76
N THR A 19 0.52 0.40 -2.54
CA THR A 19 -0.02 1.19 -1.44
C THR A 19 0.87 1.00 -0.20
N ASN A 20 0.57 1.69 0.89
CA ASN A 20 1.25 1.45 2.16
C ASN A 20 0.26 1.31 3.31
N HIS A 21 0.74 0.69 4.39
CA HIS A 21 -0.07 0.44 5.58
C HIS A 21 -0.54 1.72 6.31
N VAL A 22 0.10 2.89 6.07
CA VAL A 22 -0.34 4.18 6.62
C VAL A 22 -1.58 4.67 5.89
N VAL A 23 -1.55 4.64 4.55
CA VAL A 23 -2.70 4.97 3.68
C VAL A 23 -3.87 4.03 3.99
N ILE A 24 -3.62 2.73 4.07
CA ILE A 24 -4.66 1.75 4.43
C ILE A 24 -5.28 2.10 5.78
N ALA A 25 -4.45 2.36 6.81
CA ALA A 25 -4.94 2.68 8.14
C ALA A 25 -5.77 3.97 8.15
N GLU A 26 -5.28 5.02 7.50
CA GLU A 26 -5.97 6.30 7.42
C GLU A 26 -7.36 6.17 6.78
N TYR A 27 -7.43 5.56 5.60
CA TYR A 27 -8.69 5.45 4.86
C TYR A 27 -9.65 4.38 5.41
N ALA A 28 -9.15 3.38 6.12
CA ALA A 28 -9.96 2.40 6.84
C ALA A 28 -10.41 2.88 8.23
N GLY A 29 -9.91 4.04 8.71
CA GLY A 29 -10.19 4.53 10.07
C GLY A 29 -9.55 3.67 11.17
N LEU A 30 -8.40 3.06 10.87
CA LEU A 30 -7.67 2.15 11.76
C LEU A 30 -6.40 2.78 12.31
N ASN A 31 -5.87 2.19 13.39
CA ASN A 31 -4.57 2.58 13.91
C ASN A 31 -3.44 2.03 13.02
N LYS A 32 -2.54 2.92 12.54
CA LYS A 32 -1.39 2.54 11.70
C LYS A 32 -0.47 1.48 12.33
N ILE A 33 -0.31 1.50 13.66
CA ILE A 33 0.51 0.51 14.38
C ILE A 33 -0.18 -0.85 14.34
N SER A 34 -1.51 -0.90 14.46
CA SER A 34 -2.27 -2.15 14.36
C SER A 34 -2.14 -2.77 12.98
N VAL A 35 -2.30 -1.98 11.90
CA VAL A 35 -2.13 -2.48 10.52
C VAL A 35 -0.68 -2.92 10.28
N ARG A 36 0.31 -2.20 10.82
CA ARG A 36 1.70 -2.63 10.75
C ARG A 36 1.94 -3.97 11.45
N LYS A 37 1.43 -4.14 12.68
CA LYS A 37 1.56 -5.40 13.42
C LYS A 37 0.90 -6.55 12.67
N LEU A 38 -0.22 -6.28 12.00
CA LEU A 38 -0.89 -7.27 11.16
C LEU A 38 -0.01 -7.72 10.00
N ILE A 39 0.75 -6.81 9.38
CA ILE A 39 1.77 -7.14 8.38
C ILE A 39 2.93 -7.93 9.00
N ASP A 40 3.46 -7.47 10.14
CA ASP A 40 4.58 -8.13 10.82
C ASP A 40 4.23 -9.58 11.23
N ASN A 41 2.99 -9.82 11.68
CA ASN A 41 2.51 -11.13 12.11
C ASN A 41 2.26 -12.11 10.96
N ASN A 42 1.91 -11.60 9.78
CA ASN A 42 1.59 -12.43 8.59
C ASN A 42 2.60 -12.18 7.46
N LYS A 43 3.84 -11.88 7.84
CA LYS A 43 4.89 -11.47 6.91
C LYS A 43 5.19 -12.54 5.86
N GLN A 44 5.21 -13.81 6.26
CA GLN A 44 5.50 -14.95 5.38
C GLN A 44 4.49 -15.01 4.23
N ASP A 45 3.19 -14.99 4.53
CA ASP A 45 2.13 -15.03 3.52
C ASP A 45 2.19 -13.84 2.54
N LEU A 46 2.59 -12.66 3.02
CA LEU A 46 2.78 -11.49 2.17
C LEU A 46 4.02 -11.61 1.28
N GLU A 47 5.07 -12.27 1.75
CA GLU A 47 6.30 -12.51 0.99
C GLU A 47 6.10 -13.57 -0.10
N GLU A 48 5.16 -14.51 0.07
CA GLU A 48 4.72 -15.43 -1.00
C GLU A 48 4.09 -14.67 -2.20
N LEU A 49 3.57 -13.46 -1.96
CA LEU A 49 2.94 -12.61 -2.99
C LEU A 49 3.90 -11.56 -3.58
N GLY A 50 5.20 -11.65 -3.27
CA GLY A 50 6.25 -10.79 -3.80
C GLY A 50 7.10 -10.12 -2.71
N ILE A 51 8.06 -9.28 -3.13
CA ILE A 51 9.00 -8.63 -2.21
C ILE A 51 8.25 -7.63 -1.32
N LEU A 52 8.29 -7.85 0.00
CA LEU A 52 7.73 -6.92 0.98
C LEU A 52 8.73 -5.78 1.28
N SER A 53 8.73 -4.77 0.41
CA SER A 53 9.62 -3.61 0.52
C SER A 53 9.16 -2.63 1.62
N PHE A 54 10.11 -1.84 2.13
CA PHE A 54 9.81 -0.84 3.14
C PHE A 54 10.76 0.36 3.10
N GLU A 55 10.27 1.48 3.61
CA GLU A 55 11.06 2.70 3.83
C GLU A 55 11.24 2.96 5.32
N MET A 56 12.37 3.56 5.69
CA MET A 56 12.63 4.00 7.06
C MET A 56 12.40 5.50 7.16
N THR A 57 11.37 5.91 7.88
CA THR A 57 11.13 7.33 8.15
C THR A 57 11.98 7.80 9.32
N LYS A 58 12.71 8.89 9.10
CA LYS A 58 13.45 9.57 10.19
C LYS A 58 12.46 10.36 11.05
N PRO A 59 12.71 10.46 12.36
CA PRO A 59 11.98 11.41 13.20
C PRO A 59 12.10 12.83 12.65
N ILE A 60 11.06 13.63 12.83
CA ILE A 60 11.06 15.04 12.44
C ILE A 60 12.20 15.74 13.19
N LYS A 61 13.01 16.54 12.47
CA LYS A 61 14.05 17.38 13.07
C LYS A 61 13.43 18.26 14.15
N GLY A 62 13.90 18.13 15.39
CA GLY A 62 13.37 18.87 16.55
C GLY A 62 12.45 18.06 17.47
N SER A 63 12.08 16.82 17.10
CA SER A 63 11.48 15.89 18.07
C SER A 63 12.55 15.37 19.04
N THR A 64 12.24 15.35 20.34
CA THR A 64 13.13 14.96 21.46
C THR A 64 13.43 13.45 21.53
N GLY A 65 13.53 12.79 20.38
CA GLY A 65 13.75 11.36 20.27
C GLY A 65 12.50 10.63 19.77
N GLY A 66 12.63 10.02 18.59
CA GLY A 66 11.69 9.04 18.07
C GLY A 66 12.47 7.89 17.45
N ARG A 67 11.98 6.66 17.57
CA ARG A 67 12.58 5.54 16.85
C ARG A 67 12.20 5.65 15.38
N PRO A 68 13.13 5.43 14.43
CA PRO A 68 12.80 5.32 13.02
C PRO A 68 11.63 4.35 12.81
N THR A 69 10.64 4.77 12.00
CA THR A 69 9.44 3.96 11.76
C THR A 69 9.51 3.35 10.37
N LYS A 70 9.36 2.03 10.30
CA LYS A 70 9.25 1.28 9.06
C LYS A 70 7.89 1.52 8.43
N ILE A 71 7.87 1.90 7.15
CA ILE A 71 6.69 1.96 6.31
C ILE A 71 6.75 0.89 5.25
N TYR A 72 5.93 -0.15 5.39
CA TYR A 72 5.79 -1.19 4.37
C TYR A 72 5.05 -0.66 3.14
N GLN A 73 5.62 -0.95 1.98
CA GLN A 73 4.98 -0.81 0.67
C GLN A 73 4.42 -2.17 0.29
N LEU A 74 3.20 -2.19 -0.21
CA LEU A 74 2.45 -3.39 -0.55
C LEU A 74 2.06 -3.30 -2.03
N ASN A 75 2.42 -4.33 -2.79
CA ASN A 75 1.86 -4.50 -4.13
C ASN A 75 0.35 -4.80 -4.05
N ARG A 76 -0.32 -4.87 -5.20
CA ARG A 76 -1.75 -5.16 -5.27
C ARG A 76 -2.14 -6.41 -4.50
N ASN A 77 -1.49 -7.54 -4.75
CA ASN A 77 -1.88 -8.83 -4.17
C ASN A 77 -1.65 -8.87 -2.66
N GLN A 78 -0.54 -8.32 -2.19
CA GLN A 78 -0.25 -8.14 -0.76
C GLN A 78 -1.32 -7.26 -0.08
N ALA A 79 -1.71 -6.15 -0.70
CA ALA A 79 -2.76 -5.29 -0.18
C ALA A 79 -4.13 -6.00 -0.16
N MET A 80 -4.45 -6.77 -1.21
CA MET A 80 -5.69 -7.56 -1.27
C MET A 80 -5.74 -8.62 -0.16
N LEU A 81 -4.63 -9.31 0.10
CA LEU A 81 -4.55 -10.26 1.22
C LEU A 81 -4.71 -9.54 2.56
N LEU A 82 -3.98 -8.44 2.78
CA LEU A 82 -4.03 -7.66 4.02
C LEU A 82 -5.45 -7.20 4.36
N ILE A 83 -6.23 -6.73 3.37
CA ILE A 83 -7.59 -6.29 3.63
C ILE A 83 -8.55 -7.43 3.98
N THR A 84 -8.23 -8.69 3.67
CA THR A 84 -9.06 -9.83 4.09
C THR A 84 -9.06 -10.00 5.61
N TRP A 85 -7.97 -9.62 6.28
CA TRP A 85 -7.83 -9.68 7.73
C TRP A 85 -8.43 -8.48 8.47
N LEU A 86 -8.92 -7.47 7.75
CA LEU A 86 -9.60 -6.32 8.35
C LEU A 86 -11.09 -6.60 8.57
N ASP A 87 -11.66 -6.08 9.64
CA ASP A 87 -13.10 -6.18 9.94
C ASP A 87 -13.98 -5.64 8.80
N ASN A 88 -15.22 -6.11 8.74
CA ASN A 88 -16.18 -5.78 7.67
C ASN A 88 -17.22 -4.72 8.08
N THR A 89 -16.80 -3.72 8.87
CA THR A 89 -17.64 -2.56 9.17
C THR A 89 -17.98 -1.80 7.89
N GLU A 90 -19.10 -1.07 7.86
CA GLU A 90 -19.51 -0.27 6.70
C GLU A 90 -18.39 0.65 6.14
N PRO A 91 -17.69 1.47 6.95
CA PRO A 91 -16.61 2.31 6.44
C PRO A 91 -15.45 1.49 5.86
N VAL A 92 -15.09 0.38 6.50
CA VAL A 92 -14.00 -0.48 6.01
C VAL A 92 -14.41 -1.17 4.71
N ARG A 93 -15.66 -1.59 4.54
CA ARG A 93 -16.17 -2.16 3.29
C ARG A 93 -16.10 -1.16 2.13
N ALA A 94 -16.49 0.09 2.38
CA ALA A 94 -16.38 1.16 1.38
C ALA A 94 -14.92 1.41 0.99
N PHE A 95 -14.01 1.42 1.97
CA PHE A 95 -12.57 1.49 1.74
C PHE A 95 -12.05 0.31 0.89
N LYS A 96 -12.38 -0.94 1.24
CA LYS A 96 -11.96 -2.14 0.49
C LYS A 96 -12.35 -2.02 -0.99
N LEU A 97 -13.59 -1.61 -1.27
CA LEU A 97 -14.07 -1.41 -2.63
C LEU A 97 -13.30 -0.30 -3.36
N ALA A 98 -13.05 0.83 -2.69
CA ALA A 98 -12.31 1.95 -3.27
C ALA A 98 -10.86 1.57 -3.58
N LEU A 99 -10.20 0.81 -2.70
CA LEU A 99 -8.84 0.34 -2.89
C LEU A 99 -8.73 -0.59 -4.11
N VAL A 100 -9.62 -1.58 -4.21
CA VAL A 100 -9.68 -2.51 -5.36
C VAL A 100 -9.84 -1.73 -6.68
N LYS A 101 -10.79 -0.79 -6.72
CA LYS A 101 -11.02 0.04 -7.90
C LYS A 101 -9.79 0.87 -8.27
N ARG A 102 -9.11 1.44 -7.27
CA ARG A 102 -7.94 2.28 -7.51
C ARG A 102 -6.76 1.48 -8.07
N PHE A 103 -6.50 0.27 -7.56
CA PHE A 103 -5.47 -0.60 -8.13
C PHE A 103 -5.77 -0.91 -9.61
N ASN A 104 -7.00 -1.33 -9.91
CA ASN A 104 -7.39 -1.64 -11.29
C ASN A 104 -7.24 -0.42 -12.23
N GLU A 105 -7.66 0.76 -11.79
CA GLU A 105 -7.52 2.01 -12.57
C GLU A 105 -6.04 2.29 -12.91
N MET A 106 -5.17 2.23 -11.90
CA MET A 106 -3.76 2.55 -12.06
C MET A 106 -2.98 1.52 -12.86
N GLU A 107 -3.28 0.23 -12.69
CA GLU A 107 -2.65 -0.83 -13.48
C GLU A 107 -3.03 -0.72 -14.95
N ASN A 108 -4.31 -0.45 -15.25
CA ASN A 108 -4.78 -0.22 -16.61
C ASN A 108 -4.10 1.01 -17.24
N GLU A 109 -4.00 2.11 -16.49
CA GLU A 109 -3.31 3.33 -16.95
C GLU A 109 -1.83 3.07 -17.24
N LEU A 110 -1.15 2.35 -16.33
CA LEU A 110 0.25 1.97 -16.49
C LEU A 110 0.45 1.06 -17.70
N GLN A 111 -0.42 0.07 -17.90
CA GLN A 111 -0.37 -0.86 -19.02
C GLN A 111 -0.64 -0.15 -20.36
N ALA A 112 -1.66 0.69 -20.44
CA ALA A 112 -1.98 1.48 -21.64
C ALA A 112 -0.79 2.36 -22.05
N ARG A 113 -0.12 3.00 -21.08
CA ARG A 113 1.10 3.79 -21.31
C ARG A 113 2.29 2.95 -21.77
N LYS A 114 2.47 1.75 -21.21
CA LYS A 114 3.53 0.82 -21.65
C LYS A 114 3.32 0.40 -23.11
N ILE A 115 2.07 0.08 -23.50
CA ILE A 115 1.72 -0.26 -24.88
C ILE A 115 1.98 0.92 -25.82
N ALA A 116 1.50 2.11 -25.48
CA ALA A 116 1.67 3.30 -26.32
C ALA A 116 3.13 3.73 -26.56
N ARG A 117 4.09 3.29 -25.71
CA ARG A 117 5.52 3.54 -25.88
C ARG A 117 6.25 2.43 -26.65
N ALA A 118 5.63 1.26 -26.78
CA ALA A 118 6.18 0.12 -27.49
C ALA A 118 5.77 0.07 -28.97
N VAL A 119 4.81 0.93 -29.36
CA VAL A 119 4.38 1.18 -30.75
C VAL A 119 5.11 2.41 -31.28
#